data_AF-A0A496N5W1-F1
#
_entry.id   AF-A0A496N5W1-F1
#
_cell.length_a   1.000
_cell.length_b   1.000
_cell.length_c   1.000
_cell.angle_alpha   90.00
_cell.angle_beta   90.00
_cell.angle_gamma   90.00
#
_symmetry.space_group_name_H-M   'P 1'
#
loop_
_entity.id
_entity.type
_entity.pdbx_description
1 polymer ?
#
loop_
_entity_poly.entity_id
_entity_poly.type
_entity_poly.pdbx_seq_one_letter_code
_entity_poly.pdbx_strand_id
1 'polypeptide(L)' 'MNLDLNQLVKWRREFHRFPEIGWSEFWTTSRIADYLEDLGCFEIFLGKQIINPDFVRGRKQAVVDKGLANAKAYGANE' A
#
# COMPACT_ATOMS: atom_id res chain seq x y z
N MET A 1 -6.42 12.90 -13.01
CA MET A 1 -4.97 13.07 -12.72
C MET A 1 -4.20 13.16 -14.04
N ASN A 2 -3.21 14.05 -14.17
CA ASN A 2 -2.30 14.06 -15.33
C ASN A 2 -1.06 13.23 -15.01
N LEU A 3 -0.82 12.16 -15.80
CA LEU A 3 0.33 11.27 -15.68
C LEU A 3 1.56 11.88 -16.36
N ASP A 4 2.19 12.85 -15.70
CA ASP A 4 3.43 13.49 -16.16
C ASP A 4 4.62 13.22 -15.21
N LEU A 5 5.81 13.68 -15.59
CA LEU A 5 7.02 13.52 -14.78
C LEU A 5 6.88 14.11 -13.37
N ASN A 6 6.17 15.23 -13.22
CA ASN A 6 5.97 15.85 -11.91
C ASN A 6 5.13 14.97 -11.00
N GLN A 7 4.08 14.34 -11.54
CA GLN A 7 3.24 13.40 -10.81
C GLN A 7 4.02 12.14 -10.40
N LEU A 8 4.85 11.58 -11.29
CA LEU A 8 5.72 10.44 -10.95
C LEU A 8 6.71 10.78 -9.83
N VAL A 9 7.30 11.99 -9.87
CA VAL A 9 8.20 12.47 -8.81
C VAL A 9 7.45 12.68 -7.49
N LYS A 10 6.21 13.18 -7.53
CA LYS A 10 5.36 13.35 -6.35
C LYS A 10 5.10 12.02 -5.66
N TRP A 11 4.62 11.02 -6.40
CA TRP A 11 4.39 9.67 -5.87
C TRP A 11 5.64 9.03 -5.29
N ARG A 12 6.77 9.10 -6.01
CA ARG A 12 8.04 8.59 -5.49
C ARG A 12 8.40 9.23 -4.14
N ARG A 13 8.27 10.56 -4.02
CA ARG A 13 8.57 11.28 -2.76
C ARG A 13 7.60 10.91 -1.64
N GLU A 14 6.35 10.65 -1.98
CA GLU A 14 5.31 10.23 -1.04
C GLU A 14 5.59 8.83 -0.48
N PHE A 15 5.78 7.84 -1.35
CA PHE A 15 6.11 6.47 -0.90
C PHE A 15 7.45 6.40 -0.16
N HIS A 16 8.43 7.21 -0.55
CA HIS A 16 9.71 7.27 0.15
C HIS A 16 9.63 7.92 1.54
N ARG A 17 8.57 8.69 1.84
CA ARG A 17 8.33 9.26 3.18
C ARG A 17 7.91 8.20 4.20
N PHE A 18 7.27 7.13 3.73
CA PHE A 18 6.70 6.08 4.57
C PHE A 18 7.23 4.70 4.12
N PRO A 19 8.52 4.41 4.33
CA PRO A 19 9.08 3.12 3.95
C PRO A 19 8.46 2.00 4.80
N GLU A 20 8.04 0.94 4.13
CA GLU A 20 7.43 -0.24 4.76
C GLU A 20 8.30 -1.49 4.53
N ILE A 21 8.34 -2.37 5.52
CA ILE A 21 9.07 -3.64 5.43
C ILE A 21 8.21 -4.64 4.64
N GLY A 22 8.87 -5.60 3.99
CA GLY A 22 8.21 -6.76 3.38
C GLY A 22 7.11 -7.37 4.27
N TRP A 23 5.91 -7.57 3.70
CA TRP A 23 4.68 -8.04 4.36
C TRP A 23 3.99 -7.05 5.31
N SER A 24 4.40 -5.77 5.29
CA SER A 24 3.79 -4.70 6.08
C SER A 24 3.43 -3.45 5.29
N GLU A 25 3.35 -3.57 3.96
CA GLU A 25 3.11 -2.48 3.00
C GLU A 25 1.65 -1.99 2.99
N PHE A 26 1.02 -1.86 4.15
CA PHE A 26 -0.42 -1.60 4.28
C PHE A 26 -0.78 -0.18 3.83
N TRP A 27 0.01 0.81 4.23
CA TRP A 27 -0.23 2.19 3.83
C TRP A 27 0.02 2.37 2.33
N THR A 28 1.15 1.83 1.82
CA THR A 28 1.48 1.92 0.39
C THR A 28 0.41 1.24 -0.46
N THR A 29 -0.05 0.04 -0.06
CA THR A 29 -1.10 -0.69 -0.79
C THR A 29 -2.42 0.10 -0.80
N SER A 30 -2.84 0.65 0.34
CA SER A 30 -4.05 1.48 0.44
C SER A 30 -3.96 2.71 -0.48
N ARG A 31 -2.83 3.43 -0.47
CA ARG A 31 -2.63 4.59 -1.35
C ARG A 31 -2.61 4.23 -2.84
N ILE A 32 -2.04 3.08 -3.19
CA ILE A 32 -2.05 2.60 -4.58
C ILE A 32 -3.50 2.29 -5.02
N ALA A 33 -4.30 1.66 -4.15
CA ALA A 33 -5.70 1.40 -4.44
C ALA A 33 -6.46 2.71 -4.71
N ASP A 34 -6.33 3.72 -3.85
CA ASP A 34 -6.95 5.05 -4.05
C ASP A 34 -6.58 5.65 -5.43
N TYR A 35 -5.31 5.55 -5.82
CA TYR A 35 -4.86 6.07 -7.12
C TYR A 35 -5.40 5.29 -8.31
N LEU A 36 -5.56 3.97 -8.17
CA LEU A 36 -6.17 3.16 -9.22
C LEU A 36 -7.66 3.48 -9.37
N GLU A 37 -8.39 3.68 -8.26
CA GLU A 37 -9.79 4.12 -8.29
C GLU A 37 -9.93 5.50 -8.97
N ASP A 38 -9.08 6.46 -8.60
CA ASP A 38 -9.04 7.80 -9.21
C ASP A 38 -8.72 7.79 -10.72
N LEU A 39 -8.04 6.74 -11.19
CA LEU A 39 -7.72 6.52 -12.61
C LEU A 39 -8.84 5.79 -13.37
N GLY A 40 -9.90 5.36 -12.69
CA GLY A 40 -11.04 4.66 -13.28
C GLY A 40 -10.92 3.13 -13.26
N CYS A 41 -10.01 2.57 -12.46
CA CYS A 41 -10.00 1.13 -12.19
C CYS A 41 -11.06 0.80 -11.14
N PHE A 42 -12.23 0.35 -11.58
CA PHE A 42 -13.37 0.07 -10.68
C PHE A 42 -13.32 -1.31 -10.02
N GLU A 43 -12.54 -2.24 -10.56
CA GLU A 43 -12.39 -3.58 -10.00
C GLU A 43 -10.96 -3.76 -9.48
N ILE A 44 -10.82 -3.69 -8.15
CA ILE A 44 -9.55 -3.81 -7.44
C ILE A 44 -9.66 -4.98 -6.46
N PHE A 45 -8.72 -5.91 -6.55
CA PHE A 45 -8.60 -7.04 -5.64
C PHE A 45 -7.45 -6.83 -4.65
N LEU A 46 -7.73 -6.97 -3.36
CA LEU A 46 -6.79 -6.69 -2.28
C LEU A 46 -6.69 -7.85 -1.28
N GLY A 47 -5.61 -7.85 -0.52
CA GLY A 47 -5.41 -8.77 0.61
C GLY A 47 -5.54 -10.24 0.21
N LYS A 48 -6.44 -10.97 0.89
CA LYS A 48 -6.63 -12.42 0.68
C LYS A 48 -7.23 -12.79 -0.66
N GLN A 49 -7.76 -11.82 -1.42
CA GLN A 49 -8.25 -12.07 -2.78
C GLN A 49 -7.09 -12.38 -3.75
N ILE A 50 -5.89 -11.86 -3.47
CA ILE A 50 -4.70 -12.02 -4.31
C ILE A 50 -3.51 -12.70 -3.59
N ILE A 51 -3.54 -12.79 -2.25
CA ILE A 51 -2.50 -13.41 -1.44
C ILE A 51 -3.05 -14.66 -0.76
N ASN A 52 -2.51 -15.83 -1.09
CA ASN A 52 -2.76 -17.06 -0.34
C ASN A 52 -1.84 -17.14 0.90
N PRO A 53 -2.39 -17.09 2.13
CA PRO A 53 -1.59 -17.12 3.36
C PRO A 53 -0.70 -18.36 3.51
N ASP A 54 -1.09 -19.50 2.94
CA ASP A 54 -0.37 -20.77 3.09
C ASP A 54 0.99 -20.75 2.37
N PHE A 55 1.17 -19.83 1.42
CA PHE A 55 2.41 -19.63 0.66
C PHE A 55 3.24 -18.43 1.13
N VAL A 56 2.77 -17.71 2.15
CA VAL A 56 3.49 -16.57 2.72
C VAL A 56 4.68 -17.08 3.54
N ARG A 57 5.87 -16.54 3.27
CA ARG A 57 7.14 -16.92 3.93
C ARG A 57 7.87 -15.67 4.43
N GLY A 58 8.59 -15.80 5.55
CA GLY A 58 9.35 -14.69 6.12
C GLY A 58 8.52 -13.57 6.76
N ARG A 59 7.18 -13.68 6.76
CA ARG A 59 6.27 -12.74 7.43
C ARG A 59 6.41 -12.85 8.95
N LYS A 60 6.73 -11.72 9.59
CA LYS A 60 6.89 -11.64 11.05
C LYS A 60 5.72 -10.86 11.65
N GLN A 61 5.04 -11.45 12.64
CA GLN A 61 3.84 -10.84 13.23
C GLN A 61 4.11 -9.45 13.82
N ALA A 62 5.22 -9.27 14.54
CA ALA A 62 5.59 -7.96 15.08
C ALA A 62 5.79 -6.87 14.01
N VAL A 63 6.22 -7.24 12.80
CA VAL A 63 6.38 -6.30 11.67
C VAL A 63 5.00 -5.94 11.10
N VAL A 64 4.11 -6.91 10.99
CA VAL A 64 2.72 -6.73 10.56
C VAL A 64 1.98 -5.79 11.51
N ASP A 65 2.03 -6.05 12.81
CA ASP A 65 1.30 -5.27 13.81
C ASP A 65 1.76 -3.80 13.80
N LYS A 66 3.08 -3.59 13.71
CA LYS A 66 3.67 -2.25 13.58
C LYS A 66 3.26 -1.57 12.27
N GLY A 67 3.26 -2.30 11.15
CA GLY A 67 2.82 -1.78 9.86
C GLY A 67 1.36 -1.32 9.88
N LEU A 68 0.46 -2.13 10.44
CA LEU A 68 -0.95 -1.77 10.57
C LEU A 68 -1.16 -0.53 11.43
N ALA A 69 -0.45 -0.44 12.57
CA ALA A 69 -0.49 0.75 13.43
C ALA A 69 0.01 2.00 12.70
N ASN A 70 1.13 1.89 11.97
CA ASN A 70 1.68 2.97 11.16
C ASN A 70 0.71 3.41 10.06
N ALA A 71 0.10 2.47 9.34
CA ALA A 71 -0.82 2.78 8.25
C ALA A 71 -2.04 3.56 8.74
N LYS A 72 -2.64 3.16 9.87
CA LYS A 72 -3.70 3.94 10.52
C LYS A 72 -3.23 5.33 10.91
N ALA A 73 -2.04 5.45 11.51
CA ALA A 73 -1.48 6.74 11.91
C ALA A 73 -1.18 7.66 10.72
N TYR A 74 -0.87 7.10 9.55
CA TYR A 74 -0.60 7.82 8.31
C TYR A 74 -1.86 8.07 7.47
N GLY A 75 -3.04 7.67 7.96
CA GLY A 75 -4.32 7.92 7.31
C GLY A 75 -4.63 7.00 6.12
N ALA A 76 -4.19 5.74 6.18
CA ALA A 76 -4.63 4.73 5.21
C ALA A 76 -6.15 4.52 5.29
N ASN A 77 -6.80 4.34 4.14
CA ASN A 77 -8.19 3.94 4.04
C ASN A 77 -8.34 2.47 4.45
N GLU A 78 -9.41 2.15 5.20
CA GLU A 78 -9.74 0.79 5.67
C GLU A 78 -10.54 -0.02 4.64
#